data_AF-A0A930YS07-F1
#
_entry.id   AF-A0A930YS07-F1
#
_cell.length_a   1.000
_cell.length_b   1.000
_cell.length_c   1.000
_cell.angle_alpha   90.00
_cell.angle_beta   90.00
_cell.angle_gamma   90.00
#
_symmetry.space_group_name_H-M   'P 1'
#
loop_
_entity.id
_entity.type
_entity.pdbx_description
1 polymer ?
#
loop_
_entity_poly.entity_id
_entity_poly.type
_entity_poly.pdbx_seq_one_letter_code
_entity_poly.pdbx_strand_id
1 'polypeptide(L)' 'VSVEEHNVATGLGAAVAELLAEKLPTPMRFAGMRTFGTSAPGDVLLSHFGLDGEGIASRVREFVLA' A
#
# COMPACT_ATOMS: atom_id res chain seq x y z
N VAL A 1 5.22 -2.06 -6.53
CA VAL A 1 4.47 -1.96 -5.25
C VAL A 1 4.43 -0.48 -4.87
N SER A 2 3.25 0.08 -4.57
CA SER A 2 3.12 1.43 -3.98
C SER A 2 2.90 1.30 -2.47
N VAL A 3 3.40 2.27 -1.70
CA VAL A 3 3.23 2.34 -0.24
C VAL A 3 2.73 3.72 0.14
N GLU A 4 1.67 3.79 0.95
CA GLU A 4 1.03 5.03 1.37
C GLU A 4 0.38 4.91 2.76
N GLU A 5 0.55 5.91 3.61
CA GLU A 5 -0.24 6.11 4.83
C GLU A 5 -1.57 6.81 4.46
N HIS A 6 -2.33 6.18 3.58
CA HIS A 6 -3.56 6.72 3.02
C HIS A 6 -4.47 5.59 2.54
N ASN A 7 -5.74 5.90 2.24
CA ASN A 7 -6.64 4.95 1.63
C ASN A 7 -6.22 4.64 0.20
N VAL A 8 -6.02 3.35 -0.10
CA VAL A 8 -5.53 2.89 -1.41
C VAL A 8 -6.52 3.13 -2.56
N ALA A 9 -7.79 3.40 -2.27
CA ALA A 9 -8.80 3.64 -3.30
C ALA A 9 -8.65 4.99 -4.00
N THR A 10 -8.02 5.97 -3.36
CA THR A 10 -7.96 7.36 -3.87
C THR A 10 -6.60 8.03 -3.70
N GLY A 11 -5.57 7.31 -3.26
CA GLY A 11 -4.26 7.89 -3.00
C GLY A 11 -3.21 7.58 -4.07
N LEU A 12 -1.96 7.45 -3.63
CA LEU A 12 -0.78 7.35 -4.49
C LEU A 12 -0.87 6.16 -5.45
N GLY A 13 -1.20 4.98 -4.93
CA GLY A 13 -1.29 3.78 -5.73
C GLY A 13 -2.36 3.89 -6.81
N ALA A 14 -3.50 4.53 -6.50
CA ALA A 14 -4.58 4.73 -7.46
C ALA A 14 -4.14 5.63 -8.62
N ALA A 15 -3.44 6.75 -8.33
CA ALA A 15 -2.88 7.63 -9.35
C ALA A 15 -1.84 6.92 -10.23
N VAL A 16 -0.97 6.09 -9.63
CA VAL A 16 -0.02 5.28 -10.40
C VAL A 16 -0.75 4.25 -11.27
N ALA A 17 -1.83 3.64 -10.76
CA ALA A 17 -2.62 2.65 -11.50
C ALA A 17 -3.34 3.27 -12.70
N GLU A 18 -3.87 4.49 -12.57
CA GLU A 18 -4.48 5.24 -13.67
C GLU A 18 -3.49 5.46 -14.81
N LEU A 19 -2.29 5.97 -14.50
CA LEU A 19 -1.23 6.16 -15.48
C LEU A 19 -0.83 4.86 -16.17
N LEU A 20 -0.62 3.78 -15.41
CA LEU A 20 -0.18 2.49 -15.95
C LEU A 20 -1.28 1.82 -16.78
N ALA A 21 -2.56 1.96 -16.41
CA ALA A 21 -3.66 1.45 -17.20
C ALA A 21 -3.70 2.05 -18.62
N GLU A 22 -3.35 3.33 -18.76
CA GLU A 22 -3.31 4.00 -20.07
C GLU A 22 -2.04 3.74 -20.86
N LYS A 23 -0.87 3.74 -20.20
CA LYS A 23 0.43 3.81 -20.88
C LYS A 23 1.13 2.47 -20.98
N LEU A 24 1.07 1.66 -19.91
CA LEU A 24 1.81 0.41 -19.83
C LEU A 24 1.23 -0.47 -18.71
N PRO A 25 0.21 -1.31 -19.00
CA PRO A 25 -0.34 -2.21 -18.00
C PRO A 25 0.76 -3.07 -17.39
N THR A 26 0.96 -2.91 -16.08
CA THR A 26 2.06 -3.52 -15.34
C THR A 26 1.49 -4.18 -14.08
N PRO A 27 1.99 -5.34 -13.64
CA PRO A 27 1.60 -5.92 -12.37
C PRO A 27 1.79 -4.93 -11.21
N MET A 28 0.79 -4.81 -10.34
CA MET A 28 0.80 -3.86 -9.22
C MET A 28 0.38 -4.50 -7.90
N ARG A 29 0.87 -3.91 -6.80
CA ARG A 29 0.48 -4.22 -5.42
C ARG A 29 0.39 -2.92 -4.63
N PHE A 30 -0.68 -2.77 -3.86
CA PHE A 30 -0.96 -1.60 -3.03
C PHE A 30 -0.71 -1.94 -1.55
N ALA A 31 0.14 -1.16 -0.89
CA ALA A 31 0.31 -1.17 0.56
C ALA A 31 -0.20 0.15 1.14
N GLY A 32 -1.36 0.10 1.80
CA GLY A 32 -2.01 1.26 2.39
C GLY A 32 -3.28 0.83 3.12
N MET A 33 -4.04 1.81 3.60
CA MET A 33 -5.24 1.60 4.39
C MET A 33 -6.43 1.17 3.53
N ARG A 34 -7.29 0.31 4.07
CA ARG A 34 -8.56 -0.12 3.44
C ARG A 34 -9.78 0.10 4.35
N THR A 35 -9.54 0.55 5.57
CA THR A 35 -10.53 0.81 6.61
C THR A 35 -10.34 2.23 7.12
N PHE A 36 -11.26 2.68 7.98
CA PHE A 36 -11.06 3.92 8.70
C PHE A 36 -9.84 3.84 9.63
N GLY A 37 -9.26 5.00 9.91
CA GLY A 37 -8.24 5.15 10.94
C GLY A 37 -8.77 4.87 12.33
N THR A 38 -7.85 4.66 13.27
CA THR A 38 -8.15 4.54 14.70
C THR A 38 -7.15 5.37 15.51
N SER A 39 -7.41 5.55 16.80
CA SER A 39 -6.57 6.35 17.70
C SER A 39 -5.53 5.49 18.41
N ALA A 40 -4.25 5.75 18.15
CA ALA A 40 -3.10 5.22 18.89
C ALA A 40 -1.86 6.05 18.51
N PRO A 41 -0.70 5.85 19.16
CA PRO A 41 0.57 6.39 18.68
C PRO A 41 0.86 5.98 17.23
N GLY A 42 1.52 6.86 16.46
CA GLY A 42 1.68 6.68 15.01
C GLY A 42 2.47 5.42 14.63
N ASP A 43 3.52 5.09 15.37
CA ASP A 43 4.30 3.86 15.21
C ASP A 43 3.47 2.58 15.43
N VAL A 44 2.58 2.61 16.43
CA VAL A 44 1.62 1.53 16.69
C VAL A 44 0.63 1.40 15.52
N LEU A 45 0.16 2.53 14.97
CA LEU A 45 -0.76 2.52 13.83
C LEU A 45 -0.09 2.01 12.55
N LEU A 46 1.17 2.39 12.28
CA LEU A 46 1.92 1.87 11.13
C LEU A 46 2.03 0.35 11.20
N SER A 47 2.36 -0.19 12.37
CA SER A 47 2.42 -1.64 12.60
C SER A 47 1.03 -2.29 12.45
N HIS A 48 -0.02 -1.68 13.02
CA HIS A 48 -1.40 -2.15 12.92
C HIS A 48 -1.91 -2.24 11.47
N PHE A 49 -1.55 -1.28 10.62
CA PHE A 49 -1.91 -1.27 9.20
C PHE A 49 -0.91 -2.07 8.32
N GLY A 50 0.15 -2.62 8.91
CA GLY A 50 1.22 -3.34 8.20
C GLY A 50 1.99 -2.45 7.23
N LEU A 51 2.19 -1.18 7.61
CA LEU A 51 2.96 -0.14 6.93
C LEU A 51 4.31 0.13 7.61
N ASP A 52 4.69 -0.71 8.57
CA ASP A 52 6.05 -0.76 9.08
C ASP A 52 6.98 -1.54 8.13
N GLY A 53 8.27 -1.58 8.46
CA GLY A 53 9.28 -2.21 7.62
C GLY A 53 9.02 -3.71 7.39
N GLU A 54 8.54 -4.42 8.40
CA GLU A 54 8.25 -5.86 8.30
C GLU A 54 7.00 -6.12 7.44
N GLY A 55 5.92 -5.38 7.67
CA GLY A 55 4.68 -5.48 6.91
C GLY A 55 4.88 -5.15 5.43
N ILE A 56 5.63 -4.10 5.12
CA ILE A 56 5.99 -3.75 3.74
C ILE A 56 6.82 -4.88 3.11
N ALA A 57 7.86 -5.35 3.80
CA ALA A 57 8.73 -6.41 3.29
C ALA A 57 7.95 -7.71 3.02
N SER A 58 7.01 -8.09 3.87
CA SER A 58 6.13 -9.25 3.64
C SER A 58 5.31 -9.08 2.36
N ARG A 59 4.63 -7.94 2.19
CA ARG A 59 3.80 -7.66 1.00
C ARG A 59 4.61 -7.63 -0.29
N VAL A 60 5.84 -7.14 -0.25
CA VAL A 60 6.75 -7.15 -1.41
C VAL A 60 7.18 -8.57 -1.75
N ARG A 61 7.57 -9.38 -0.75
CA ARG A 61 7.94 -10.79 -0.98
C ARG A 61 6.78 -11.58 -1.55
N GLU A 62 5.58 -11.46 -0.98
CA GLU A 62 4.37 -12.07 -1.52
C GLU A 62 4.12 -11.69 -2.99
N PHE A 63 4.35 -10.43 -3.36
CA PHE A 63 4.08 -9.96 -4.71
C PHE A 63 5.13 -10.39 -5.73
N VAL A 64 6.41 -10.47 -5.33
CA VAL A 64 7.51 -10.81 -6.23
C VAL A 64 7.68 -12.33 -6.38
N LEU A 65 7.30 -13.10 -5.37
CA LEU A 65 7.46 -14.56 -5.35
C LEU A 65 6.19 -15.33 -5.74
N ALA A 66 5.06 -14.64 -5.93
CA ALA A 66 3.83 -15.21 -6.51
C ALA A 66 3.91 -15.23 -8.04
#